data_AF-A0A2A5S7N2-F1
#
_entry.id   AF-A0A2A5S7N2-F1
#
_cell.length_a   1.000
_cell.length_b   1.000
_cell.length_c   1.000
_cell.angle_alpha   90.00
_cell.angle_beta   90.00
_cell.angle_gamma   90.00
#
_symmetry.space_group_name_H-M   'P 1'
#
loop_
_entity.id
_entity.type
_entity.pdbx_description
1 polymer ?
#
loop_
_entity_poly.entity_id
_entity_poly.type
_entity_poly.pdbx_seq_one_letter_code
_entity_poly.pdbx_strand_id
1 'polypeptide(L)'
;MEKGDIIIWGKQGQSAGTNGHTGICIDNQNWIECTAWHDLGETIQNHDKRWVMAGRPFFYVYHYTGRTSGTNPNVTYGLHVKGGDWLSPVVNFNPVNSDGYAGLPNHEHDMLYARVDHGALKYRVHTIEAGWLDWVTSGNPNDPVNGCAGMFGQTIDGVQMVYLTPSGEYYRNAYYRSQTTKRADWLPEVGDDSDFAGIFGEPLDRLQAAVNIRDPFGEQ
;
A
#
# COMPACT_ATOMS: atom_id res chain seq x y z
N MET A 1 -2.18 -15.40 6.40
CA MET A 1 -0.75 -15.05 6.47
C MET A 1 -0.68 -13.55 6.54
N GLU A 2 0.25 -13.02 7.32
CA GLU A 2 0.51 -11.58 7.45
C GLU A 2 2.01 -11.33 7.36
N LYS A 3 2.40 -10.10 6.98
CA LYS A 3 3.80 -9.72 6.87
C LYS A 3 4.57 -10.03 8.17
N GLY A 4 5.70 -10.70 8.00
CA GLY A 4 6.58 -11.17 9.07
C GLY A 4 6.10 -12.42 9.83
N ASP A 5 5.01 -13.07 9.41
CA ASP A 5 4.72 -14.44 9.83
C ASP A 5 5.81 -15.40 9.30
N ILE A 6 6.06 -16.48 10.04
CA ILE A 6 6.94 -17.57 9.60
C ILE A 6 6.06 -18.74 9.18
N ILE A 7 6.30 -19.31 8.00
CA ILE A 7 5.62 -20.50 7.53
C ILE A 7 6.58 -21.68 7.59
N ILE A 8 6.08 -22.82 8.06
CA ILE A 8 6.81 -24.09 8.02
C ILE A 8 5.93 -25.15 7.37
N TRP A 9 6.42 -25.76 6.30
CA TRP A 9 5.82 -26.91 5.64
C TRP A 9 6.32 -28.21 6.26
N GLY A 10 5.38 -29.11 6.51
CA GLY A 10 5.57 -30.38 7.20
C GLY A 10 4.45 -30.58 8.23
N LYS A 11 4.21 -31.84 8.61
CA LYS A 11 3.28 -32.17 9.71
C LYS A 11 4.05 -32.19 11.02
N GLN A 12 3.55 -31.49 12.05
CA GLN A 12 4.24 -31.36 13.32
C GLN A 12 4.48 -32.74 13.96
N GLY A 13 5.70 -32.96 14.47
CA GLY A 13 6.12 -34.24 15.02
C GLY A 13 6.45 -35.32 13.97
N GLN A 14 6.43 -34.98 12.68
CA GLN A 14 6.83 -35.86 11.58
C GLN A 14 7.93 -35.19 10.76
N SER A 15 8.84 -35.99 10.21
CA SER A 15 9.82 -35.51 9.24
C SER A 15 9.38 -35.93 7.84
N ALA A 16 9.26 -34.97 6.92
CA ALA A 16 9.06 -35.21 5.50
C ALA A 16 10.38 -35.38 4.74
N GLY A 17 11.52 -35.53 5.45
CA GLY A 17 12.85 -35.55 4.84
C GLY A 17 13.18 -34.23 4.14
N THR A 18 13.71 -34.31 2.92
CA THR A 18 14.13 -33.15 2.11
C THR A 18 12.99 -32.31 1.56
N ASN A 19 11.73 -32.71 1.76
CA ASN A 19 10.55 -32.03 1.23
C ASN A 19 9.96 -30.97 2.18
N GLY A 20 10.57 -30.75 3.34
CA GLY A 20 10.20 -29.63 4.22
C GLY A 20 10.57 -28.28 3.59
N HIS A 21 9.81 -27.24 3.92
CA HIS A 21 10.08 -25.88 3.44
C HIS A 21 9.77 -24.85 4.52
N THR A 22 10.40 -23.68 4.44
CA THR A 22 10.10 -22.57 5.34
C THR A 22 10.33 -21.25 4.64
N GLY A 23 9.57 -20.24 5.04
CA GLY A 23 9.70 -18.88 4.53
C GLY A 23 9.11 -17.87 5.48
N ILE A 24 9.38 -16.60 5.21
CA ILE A 24 8.86 -15.45 5.95
C ILE A 24 7.89 -14.69 5.06
N CYS A 25 6.66 -14.51 5.49
CA CYS A 25 5.65 -13.77 4.75
C CYS A 25 6.09 -12.31 4.58
N ILE A 26 5.90 -11.76 3.38
CA ILE A 26 6.10 -10.33 3.13
C ILE A 26 4.75 -9.59 2.95
N ASP A 27 3.69 -10.34 2.69
CA ASP A 27 2.30 -9.88 2.67
C ASP A 27 1.36 -11.07 2.97
N ASN A 28 0.10 -11.01 2.53
CA ASN A 28 -0.89 -12.06 2.76
C ASN A 28 -0.75 -13.30 1.85
N GLN A 29 0.09 -13.24 0.82
CA GLN A 29 0.14 -14.20 -0.27
C GLN A 29 1.56 -14.55 -0.74
N ASN A 30 2.53 -13.65 -0.54
CA ASN A 30 3.91 -13.78 -0.94
C ASN A 30 4.83 -13.94 0.29
N TRP A 31 5.90 -14.70 0.10
CA TRP A 31 6.92 -14.95 1.12
C TRP A 31 8.33 -14.91 0.54
N ILE A 32 9.30 -14.63 1.41
CA ILE A 32 10.72 -14.87 1.19
C ILE A 32 10.98 -16.34 1.54
N GLU A 33 11.48 -17.11 0.59
CA GLU A 33 11.80 -18.51 0.80
C GLU A 33 13.18 -18.87 0.25
N CYS A 34 13.83 -19.89 0.83
CA CYS A 34 15.09 -20.39 0.32
C CYS A 34 14.85 -21.36 -0.84
N THR A 35 14.96 -20.89 -2.07
CA THR A 35 14.91 -21.77 -3.24
C THR A 35 16.28 -22.42 -3.45
N ALA A 36 16.43 -23.69 -3.07
CA ALA A 36 17.62 -24.48 -3.41
C ALA A 36 17.73 -24.81 -4.93
N TRP A 37 16.83 -24.25 -5.75
CA TRP A 37 16.73 -24.49 -7.18
C TRP A 37 17.30 -23.28 -7.92
N HIS A 38 18.42 -23.50 -8.61
CA HIS A 38 19.21 -22.51 -9.33
C HIS A 38 18.45 -21.79 -10.47
N ASP A 39 17.24 -22.25 -10.82
CA ASP A 39 16.54 -21.85 -12.05
C ASP A 39 15.30 -20.97 -11.83
N LEU A 40 14.95 -20.63 -10.57
CA LEU A 40 13.81 -19.74 -10.31
C LEU A 40 14.19 -18.27 -10.19
N GLY A 41 15.46 -17.94 -9.93
CA GLY A 41 15.97 -16.55 -9.89
C GLY A 41 15.29 -15.58 -8.91
N GLU A 42 14.25 -16.02 -8.21
CA GLU A 42 13.32 -15.18 -7.45
C GLU A 42 13.21 -15.72 -6.01
N THR A 43 13.72 -14.93 -5.07
CA THR A 43 13.67 -15.20 -3.63
C THR A 43 12.29 -14.94 -3.02
N ILE A 44 11.45 -14.17 -3.72
CA ILE A 44 10.08 -13.85 -3.34
C ILE A 44 9.14 -14.67 -4.20
N GLN A 45 8.25 -15.43 -3.57
CA GLN A 45 7.35 -16.34 -4.26
C GLN A 45 5.92 -16.22 -3.73
N ASN A 46 4.93 -16.48 -4.58
CA ASN A 46 3.55 -16.64 -4.15
C ASN A 46 3.39 -17.99 -3.43
N HIS A 47 3.03 -17.97 -2.15
CA HIS A 47 2.94 -19.16 -1.31
C HIS A 47 1.99 -20.22 -1.88
N ASP A 48 0.77 -19.85 -2.28
CA ASP A 48 -0.24 -20.84 -2.68
C ASP A 48 0.08 -21.49 -4.02
N LYS A 49 0.66 -20.74 -4.96
CA LYS A 49 1.17 -21.31 -6.21
C LYS A 49 2.26 -22.35 -5.91
N ARG A 50 3.22 -22.01 -5.04
CA ARG A 50 4.30 -22.93 -4.64
C ARG A 50 3.78 -24.13 -3.87
N TRP A 51 2.81 -23.92 -2.99
CA TRP A 51 2.16 -24.96 -2.21
C TRP A 51 1.46 -25.99 -3.10
N VAL A 52 0.75 -25.54 -4.13
CA VAL A 52 0.14 -26.42 -5.14
C VAL A 52 1.20 -27.18 -5.93
N MET A 53 2.26 -26.50 -6.41
CA MET A 53 3.37 -27.14 -7.13
C MET A 53 4.06 -28.23 -6.29
N ALA A 54 4.16 -28.02 -4.98
CA ALA A 54 4.76 -28.97 -4.05
C ALA A 54 3.82 -30.12 -3.61
N GLY A 55 2.64 -30.24 -4.23
CA GLY A 55 1.68 -31.31 -3.91
C GLY A 55 0.87 -31.06 -2.64
N ARG A 56 0.70 -29.79 -2.25
CA ARG A 56 -0.14 -29.33 -1.14
C ARG A 56 0.23 -29.96 0.23
N PRO A 57 1.50 -29.85 0.69
CA PRO A 57 1.90 -30.39 1.99
C PRO A 57 1.15 -29.74 3.16
N PHE A 58 1.11 -30.40 4.32
CA PHE A 58 0.71 -29.71 5.56
C PHE A 58 1.61 -28.51 5.81
N PHE A 59 1.05 -27.41 6.30
CA PHE A 59 1.83 -26.26 6.73
C PHE A 59 1.24 -25.63 7.99
N TYR A 60 2.09 -24.90 8.70
CA TYR A 60 1.73 -24.08 9.84
C TYR A 60 2.19 -22.66 9.60
N VAL A 61 1.37 -21.70 10.01
CA VAL A 61 1.71 -20.28 10.05
C VAL A 61 1.97 -19.91 11.50
N TYR A 62 3.20 -19.50 11.79
CA TYR A 62 3.64 -19.04 13.10
C TYR A 62 3.59 -17.53 13.12
N HIS A 63 2.66 -17.02 13.92
CA HIS A 63 2.46 -15.60 14.14
C HIS A 63 3.15 -15.17 15.43
N TYR A 64 4.02 -14.16 15.35
CA TYR A 64 4.71 -13.65 16.55
C TYR A 64 3.73 -12.82 17.41
N THR A 65 3.37 -13.35 18.57
CA THR A 65 2.40 -12.74 19.51
C THR A 65 2.99 -11.68 20.43
N GLY A 66 4.31 -11.43 20.34
CA GLY A 66 4.94 -10.34 21.09
C GLY A 66 4.69 -8.95 20.50
N ARG A 67 3.95 -8.85 19.39
CA ARG A 67 3.53 -7.57 18.81
C ARG A 67 2.29 -7.05 19.52
N THR A 68 2.21 -5.74 19.69
CA THR A 68 1.00 -5.10 20.21
C THR A 68 -0.01 -4.87 19.09
N SER A 69 -1.25 -5.31 19.31
CA SER A 69 -2.39 -4.96 18.44
C SER A 69 -2.82 -3.53 18.74
N GLY A 70 -2.10 -2.57 18.14
CA GLY A 70 -2.50 -1.17 18.13
C GLY A 70 -3.76 -0.93 17.29
N THR A 71 -4.36 0.23 17.44
CA THR A 71 -5.37 0.72 16.49
C THR A 71 -4.71 1.05 15.15
N ASN A 72 -5.45 0.94 14.05
CA ASN A 72 -4.97 1.46 12.78
C ASN A 72 -4.74 2.98 12.88
N PRO A 73 -3.56 3.49 12.50
CA PRO A 73 -3.32 4.93 12.40
C PRO A 73 -4.30 5.57 11.44
N ASN A 74 -4.72 6.79 11.75
CA ASN A 74 -5.48 7.59 10.80
C ASN A 74 -4.54 8.23 9.79
N VAL A 75 -4.85 8.10 8.50
CA VAL A 75 -4.21 8.90 7.45
C VAL A 75 -5.10 10.08 7.09
N THR A 76 -4.55 11.29 7.18
CA THR A 76 -5.18 12.52 6.68
C THR A 76 -4.52 12.93 5.38
N TYR A 77 -5.30 13.12 4.33
CA TYR A 77 -4.79 13.47 3.01
C TYR A 77 -5.72 14.42 2.26
N GLY A 78 -5.15 15.25 1.40
CA GLY A 78 -5.89 16.25 0.63
C GLY A 78 -5.22 16.55 -0.70
N LEU A 79 -6.03 16.91 -1.69
CA LEU A 79 -5.59 17.29 -3.03
C LEU A 79 -5.85 18.78 -3.28
N HIS A 80 -4.98 19.38 -4.08
CA HIS A 80 -5.15 20.71 -4.63
C HIS A 80 -5.66 20.59 -6.07
N VAL A 81 -6.71 21.34 -6.42
CA VAL A 81 -7.21 21.38 -7.81
C VAL A 81 -6.20 22.13 -8.65
N LYS A 82 -5.80 21.59 -9.81
CA LYS A 82 -4.82 22.23 -10.68
C LYS A 82 -5.29 23.63 -11.10
N GLY A 83 -4.51 24.64 -10.71
CA GLY A 83 -4.85 26.06 -10.92
C GLY A 83 -6.02 26.60 -10.09
N GLY A 84 -6.47 25.84 -9.08
CA GLY A 84 -7.55 26.19 -8.16
C GLY A 84 -7.08 26.31 -6.71
N ASP A 85 -7.87 25.78 -5.79
CA ASP A 85 -7.62 25.80 -4.35
C ASP A 85 -7.38 24.39 -3.78
N TRP A 86 -6.86 24.36 -2.56
CA TRP A 86 -6.86 23.16 -1.73
C TRP A 86 -8.27 22.76 -1.34
N LEU A 87 -8.58 21.47 -1.49
CA LEU A 87 -9.82 20.89 -1.00
C LEU A 87 -9.72 20.54 0.50
N SER A 88 -10.87 20.43 1.17
CA SER A 88 -10.92 19.88 2.53
C SER A 88 -10.32 18.47 2.55
N PRO A 89 -9.43 18.15 3.51
CA PRO A 89 -8.86 16.82 3.60
C PRO A 89 -9.89 15.78 4.00
N VAL A 90 -9.54 14.53 3.69
CA VAL A 90 -10.20 13.33 4.18
C VAL A 90 -9.34 12.64 5.22
N VAL A 91 -10.00 12.03 6.21
CA VAL A 91 -9.38 11.17 7.22
C VAL A 91 -9.84 9.74 6.99
N ASN A 92 -8.94 8.91 6.47
CA ASN A 92 -9.17 7.55 5.99
C ASN A 92 -10.27 7.40 4.93
N PHE A 93 -10.20 6.31 4.17
CA PHE A 93 -11.34 5.79 3.46
C PHE A 93 -12.46 5.41 4.45
N ASN A 94 -13.67 5.88 4.17
CA ASN A 94 -14.88 5.58 4.93
C ASN A 94 -16.08 5.47 3.97
N PRO A 95 -16.57 4.25 3.70
CA PRO A 95 -17.70 4.03 2.79
C PRO A 95 -19.07 4.36 3.41
N VAL A 96 -19.17 4.66 4.70
CA VAL A 96 -20.46 4.80 5.39
C VAL A 96 -21.10 6.15 5.13
N ASN A 97 -20.31 7.23 5.05
CA ASN A 97 -20.83 8.60 5.15
C ASN A 97 -20.41 9.55 4.01
N SER A 98 -19.36 9.26 3.24
CA SER A 98 -18.81 10.26 2.29
C SER A 98 -18.00 9.69 1.11
N ASP A 99 -18.14 8.40 0.78
CA ASP A 99 -17.26 7.66 -0.15
C ASP A 99 -15.75 7.78 0.16
N GLY A 100 -15.36 8.42 1.27
CA GLY A 100 -14.00 8.46 1.81
C GLY A 100 -12.90 8.93 0.86
N TYR A 101 -13.16 9.82 -0.10
CA TYR A 101 -12.16 10.22 -1.09
C TYR A 101 -11.73 11.69 -0.97
N ALA A 102 -10.45 11.96 -1.22
CA ALA A 102 -9.96 13.29 -1.56
C ALA A 102 -10.07 13.52 -3.06
N GLY A 103 -10.26 14.77 -3.48
CA GLY A 103 -10.38 15.17 -4.89
C GLY A 103 -11.76 15.75 -5.22
N LEU A 104 -11.85 16.40 -6.38
CA LEU A 104 -13.06 17.00 -6.89
C LEU A 104 -13.46 16.28 -8.19
N PRO A 105 -14.66 15.65 -8.26
CA PRO A 105 -15.04 14.85 -9.43
C PRO A 105 -14.90 15.59 -10.77
N ASN A 106 -14.26 14.93 -11.74
CA ASN A 106 -13.93 15.41 -13.08
C ASN A 106 -12.96 16.60 -13.10
N HIS A 107 -12.06 16.70 -12.11
CA HIS A 107 -11.03 17.74 -12.06
C HIS A 107 -9.63 17.14 -11.98
N GLU A 108 -8.65 17.89 -12.48
CA GLU A 108 -7.23 17.54 -12.37
C GLU A 108 -6.63 18.13 -11.09
N HIS A 109 -5.62 17.47 -10.55
CA HIS A 109 -4.95 17.87 -9.33
C HIS A 109 -3.44 17.97 -9.55
N ASP A 110 -2.77 18.87 -8.85
CA ASP A 110 -1.33 19.17 -9.03
C ASP A 110 -0.50 19.09 -7.74
N MET A 111 -1.16 19.06 -6.57
CA MET A 111 -0.52 18.86 -5.28
C MET A 111 -1.28 17.85 -4.43
N LEU A 112 -0.54 17.09 -3.62
CA LEU A 112 -1.01 16.14 -2.62
C LEU A 112 -0.27 16.38 -1.31
N TYR A 113 -0.98 16.41 -0.18
CA TYR A 113 -0.36 16.17 1.11
C TYR A 113 -1.00 14.95 1.78
N ALA A 114 -0.19 14.22 2.55
CA ALA A 114 -0.65 13.11 3.36
C ALA A 114 0.17 13.02 4.65
N ARG A 115 -0.47 12.68 5.76
CA ARG A 115 0.19 12.44 7.05
C ARG A 115 -0.58 11.40 7.86
N VAL A 116 0.12 10.76 8.78
CA VAL A 116 -0.46 9.82 9.75
C VAL A 116 -0.36 10.40 11.17
N ASP A 117 -1.27 9.99 12.04
CA ASP A 117 -1.25 10.38 13.47
C ASP A 117 -0.33 9.50 14.33
N HIS A 118 0.09 8.34 13.81
CA HIS A 118 1.03 7.42 14.44
C HIS A 118 1.88 6.71 13.39
N GLY A 119 3.13 6.41 13.73
CA GLY A 119 4.13 5.92 12.78
C GLY A 119 4.65 6.99 11.83
N ALA A 120 5.11 6.57 10.65
CA ALA A 120 5.59 7.50 9.62
C ALA A 120 5.04 7.11 8.24
N LEU A 121 4.80 8.13 7.41
CA LEU A 121 4.35 7.98 6.04
C LEU A 121 5.34 8.71 5.13
N LYS A 122 5.80 8.03 4.08
CA LYS A 122 6.40 8.71 2.93
C LYS A 122 5.47 8.58 1.73
N TYR A 123 5.37 9.62 0.93
CA TYR A 123 4.54 9.63 -0.27
C TYR A 123 5.19 10.48 -1.36
N ARG A 124 4.83 10.18 -2.61
CA ARG A 124 5.24 10.97 -3.78
C ARG A 124 4.19 10.87 -4.87
N VAL A 125 4.30 11.74 -5.86
CA VAL A 125 3.42 11.73 -7.03
C VAL A 125 4.24 11.66 -8.32
N HIS A 126 3.65 11.03 -9.32
CA HIS A 126 4.05 11.16 -10.71
C HIS A 126 3.21 12.27 -11.33
N THR A 127 3.86 13.10 -12.15
CA THR A 127 3.19 14.12 -12.94
C THR A 127 3.37 13.83 -14.42
N ILE A 128 2.39 14.22 -15.23
CA ILE A 128 2.47 14.08 -16.69
C ILE A 128 3.69 14.85 -17.23
N GLU A 129 4.00 16.00 -16.64
CA GLU A 129 4.99 16.94 -17.13
C GLU A 129 6.43 16.60 -16.71
N ALA A 130 6.65 16.07 -15.51
CA ALA A 130 7.99 15.86 -14.96
C ALA A 130 8.28 14.42 -14.51
N GLY A 131 7.29 13.53 -14.58
CA GLY A 131 7.41 12.18 -14.08
C GLY A 131 7.38 12.11 -12.55
N TRP A 132 8.09 11.14 -11.98
CA TRP A 132 8.17 10.96 -10.52
C TRP A 132 8.93 12.11 -9.85
N LEU A 133 8.26 12.77 -8.91
CA LEU A 133 8.87 13.75 -8.02
C LEU A 133 9.43 13.08 -6.75
N ASP A 134 10.21 13.84 -5.99
CA ASP A 134 10.85 13.37 -4.76
C ASP A 134 9.84 12.95 -3.67
N TRP A 135 10.31 12.09 -2.77
CA TRP A 135 9.54 11.64 -1.62
C TRP A 135 9.35 12.74 -0.58
N VAL A 136 8.15 12.82 -0.03
CA VAL A 136 7.74 13.77 1.02
C VAL A 136 7.30 12.99 2.25
N THR A 137 7.57 13.55 3.44
CA THR A 137 7.25 12.90 4.74
C THR A 137 6.49 13.78 5.72
N SER A 138 6.46 15.11 5.53
CA SER A 138 5.94 16.02 6.56
C SER A 138 4.42 16.28 6.48
N GLY A 139 3.80 16.20 5.29
CA GLY A 139 2.34 16.28 5.15
C GLY A 139 1.70 17.60 5.58
N ASN A 140 2.41 18.72 5.36
CA ASN A 140 2.00 20.07 5.74
C ASN A 140 1.56 20.91 4.52
N PRO A 141 0.25 21.17 4.33
CA PRO A 141 -0.24 22.00 3.23
C PRO A 141 0.18 23.47 3.29
N ASN A 142 0.62 23.97 4.47
CA ASN A 142 1.13 25.33 4.62
C ASN A 142 2.62 25.46 4.26
N ASP A 143 3.29 24.35 3.97
CA ASP A 143 4.65 24.31 3.42
C ASP A 143 4.64 23.47 2.14
N PRO A 144 4.12 24.01 1.02
CA PRO A 144 3.97 23.23 -0.21
C PRO A 144 5.29 22.78 -0.82
N VAL A 145 6.43 23.37 -0.41
CA VAL A 145 7.76 23.00 -0.92
C VAL A 145 8.28 21.74 -0.25
N ASN A 146 8.12 21.59 1.07
CA ASN A 146 8.67 20.44 1.81
C ASN A 146 7.61 19.50 2.39
N GLY A 147 6.34 19.89 2.33
CA GLY A 147 5.21 19.19 2.96
C GLY A 147 4.11 18.75 2.02
N CYS A 148 4.28 18.97 0.72
CA CYS A 148 3.38 18.45 -0.30
C CYS A 148 4.20 17.79 -1.40
N ALA A 149 3.67 16.70 -1.94
CA ALA A 149 4.15 16.10 -3.18
C ALA A 149 3.40 16.74 -4.34
N GLY A 150 4.09 17.02 -5.44
CA GLY A 150 3.52 17.70 -6.59
C GLY A 150 4.24 19.00 -6.90
N MET A 151 3.80 19.65 -7.97
CA MET A 151 4.24 20.97 -8.35
C MET A 151 3.06 21.71 -8.95
N PHE A 152 2.79 22.92 -8.46
CA PHE A 152 1.68 23.74 -8.97
C PHE A 152 1.74 23.85 -10.51
N GLY A 153 0.62 23.53 -11.15
CA GLY A 153 0.48 23.50 -12.60
C GLY A 153 0.92 22.20 -13.28
N GLN A 154 1.48 21.22 -12.59
CA GLN A 154 1.81 19.90 -13.14
C GLN A 154 0.75 18.87 -12.75
N THR A 155 0.10 18.25 -13.74
CA THR A 155 -1.00 17.31 -13.50
C THR A 155 -0.48 16.01 -12.91
N ILE A 156 -0.97 15.65 -11.73
CA ILE A 156 -0.73 14.35 -11.10
C ILE A 156 -1.49 13.27 -11.90
N ASP A 157 -0.81 12.18 -12.22
CA ASP A 157 -1.37 10.98 -12.88
C ASP A 157 -0.98 9.67 -12.17
N GLY A 158 -0.17 9.76 -11.10
CA GLY A 158 0.21 8.62 -10.27
C GLY A 158 0.54 9.00 -8.84
N VAL A 159 0.23 8.13 -7.89
CA VAL A 159 0.52 8.31 -6.46
C VAL A 159 1.23 7.08 -5.92
N GLN A 160 2.23 7.29 -5.07
CA GLN A 160 2.83 6.24 -4.23
C GLN A 160 2.85 6.64 -2.77
N MET A 161 2.55 5.69 -1.88
CA MET A 161 2.63 5.86 -0.43
C MET A 161 3.28 4.64 0.19
N VAL A 162 4.06 4.82 1.26
CA VAL A 162 4.61 3.72 2.06
C VAL A 162 4.47 4.07 3.53
N TYR A 163 3.80 3.21 4.28
CA TYR A 163 3.70 3.33 5.73
C TYR A 163 4.84 2.59 6.42
N LEU A 164 5.48 3.26 7.37
CA LEU A 164 6.53 2.68 8.22
C LEU A 164 5.92 2.41 9.59
N THR A 165 5.64 1.13 9.83
CA THR A 165 5.12 0.65 11.12
C THR A 165 6.18 0.83 12.21
N PRO A 166 5.83 1.42 13.38
CA PRO A 166 6.72 1.48 14.53
C PRO A 166 7.24 0.11 14.97
N SER A 167 8.44 0.10 15.53
CA SER A 167 9.03 -1.14 16.06
C SER A 167 8.16 -1.75 17.17
N GLY A 168 7.92 -3.05 17.10
CA GLY A 168 7.14 -3.79 18.10
C GLY A 168 5.64 -3.86 17.80
N GLU A 169 5.15 -3.21 16.75
CA GLU A 169 3.74 -3.25 16.35
C GLU A 169 3.48 -4.24 15.21
N TYR A 170 2.22 -4.63 15.04
CA TYR A 170 1.80 -5.35 13.84
C TYR A 170 2.06 -4.55 12.57
N TYR A 171 2.63 -5.22 11.56
CA TYR A 171 2.82 -4.61 10.26
C TYR A 171 1.49 -4.18 9.67
N ARG A 172 1.49 -2.96 9.13
CA ARG A 172 0.41 -2.35 8.37
C ARG A 172 1.00 -1.78 7.09
N ASN A 173 0.17 -1.69 6.07
CA ASN A 173 0.50 -1.01 4.84
C ASN A 173 -0.36 0.26 4.72
N ALA A 174 0.15 1.24 3.98
CA ALA A 174 -0.71 2.22 3.34
C ALA A 174 -1.45 1.53 2.20
N TYR A 175 -2.76 1.42 2.29
CA TYR A 175 -3.62 0.99 1.20
C TYR A 175 -4.22 2.21 0.54
N TYR A 176 -4.07 2.33 -0.78
CA TYR A 176 -4.61 3.44 -1.53
C TYR A 176 -5.03 3.03 -2.94
N ARG A 177 -6.01 3.73 -3.49
CA ARG A 177 -6.46 3.57 -4.88
C ARG A 177 -6.96 4.89 -5.43
N SER A 178 -6.94 5.02 -6.74
CA SER A 178 -7.34 6.24 -7.41
C SER A 178 -8.39 6.01 -8.47
N GLN A 179 -9.03 7.10 -8.86
CA GLN A 179 -9.82 7.21 -10.06
C GLN A 179 -9.18 8.26 -10.96
N THR A 180 -9.33 8.11 -12.27
CA THR A 180 -8.84 9.07 -13.26
C THR A 180 -10.00 9.87 -13.84
N THR A 181 -9.71 11.05 -14.40
CA THR A 181 -10.73 11.90 -15.05
C THR A 181 -11.34 11.27 -16.30
N LYS A 182 -10.81 10.13 -16.76
CA LYS A 182 -11.27 9.40 -17.97
C LYS A 182 -12.12 8.18 -17.65
N ARG A 183 -12.38 7.86 -16.37
CA ARG A 183 -12.99 6.60 -15.94
C ARG A 183 -14.01 6.82 -14.82
N ALA A 184 -15.06 5.99 -14.81
CA ALA A 184 -16.09 6.01 -13.77
C ALA A 184 -15.76 5.11 -12.57
N ASP A 185 -14.95 4.07 -12.79
CA ASP A 185 -14.61 3.08 -11.78
C ASP A 185 -13.29 3.41 -11.06
N TRP A 186 -13.18 2.94 -9.82
CA TRP A 186 -11.91 2.93 -9.07
C TRP A 186 -10.92 1.96 -9.72
N LEU A 187 -9.66 2.37 -9.81
CA LEU A 187 -8.57 1.48 -10.18
C LEU A 187 -8.29 0.48 -9.04
N PRO A 188 -7.56 -0.61 -9.33
CA PRO A 188 -7.12 -1.56 -8.31
C PRO A 188 -6.38 -0.88 -7.16
N GLU A 189 -6.46 -1.50 -5.98
CA GLU A 189 -5.73 -1.07 -4.80
C GLU A 189 -4.24 -1.28 -4.91
N VAL A 190 -3.50 -0.47 -4.18
CA VAL A 190 -2.07 -0.55 -4.01
C VAL A 190 -1.76 -0.60 -2.52
N GLY A 191 -0.88 -1.52 -2.13
CA GLY A 191 -0.40 -1.65 -0.76
C GLY A 191 1.09 -1.27 -0.68
N ASP A 192 1.39 -0.20 0.06
CA ASP A 192 2.73 0.39 0.12
C ASP A 192 3.35 0.57 -1.29
N ASP A 193 4.58 0.10 -1.50
CA ASP A 193 5.33 0.21 -2.75
C ASP A 193 5.12 -0.97 -3.71
N SER A 194 4.02 -1.72 -3.55
CA SER A 194 3.70 -2.84 -4.47
C SER A 194 3.49 -2.39 -5.91
N ASP A 195 2.97 -1.17 -6.10
CA ASP A 195 2.73 -0.52 -7.40
C ASP A 195 2.54 1.01 -7.21
N PHE A 196 1.76 1.67 -8.06
CA PHE A 196 1.28 3.05 -7.89
C PHE A 196 -0.21 3.17 -8.24
N ALA A 197 -0.91 4.10 -7.61
CA ALA A 197 -2.31 4.36 -7.90
C ALA A 197 -2.42 5.42 -9.01
N GLY A 198 -2.87 5.02 -10.19
CA GLY A 198 -3.08 5.91 -11.33
C GLY A 198 -2.84 5.20 -12.66
N ILE A 199 -2.88 5.97 -13.76
CA ILE A 199 -2.50 5.53 -15.09
C ILE A 199 -1.71 6.68 -15.71
N PHE A 200 -0.49 6.43 -16.16
CA PHE A 200 0.33 7.48 -16.77
C PHE A 200 -0.39 8.15 -17.96
N GLY A 201 -0.45 9.48 -17.93
CA GLY A 201 -1.17 10.30 -18.91
C GLY A 201 -2.69 10.39 -18.71
N GLU A 202 -3.24 9.80 -17.64
CA GLU A 202 -4.62 10.05 -17.20
C GLU A 202 -4.62 10.87 -15.90
N PRO A 203 -5.17 12.10 -15.90
CA PRO A 203 -5.19 12.93 -14.71
C PRO A 203 -5.88 12.24 -13.52
N LEU A 204 -5.29 12.38 -12.34
CA LEU A 204 -5.85 11.93 -11.07
C LEU A 204 -7.10 12.75 -10.73
N ASP A 205 -8.24 12.07 -10.57
CA ASP A 205 -9.53 12.66 -10.21
C ASP A 205 -9.77 12.56 -8.71
N ARG A 206 -9.73 11.34 -8.17
CA ARG A 206 -10.01 11.06 -6.76
C ARG A 206 -9.02 10.06 -6.20
N LEU A 207 -8.80 10.14 -4.89
CA LEU A 207 -7.89 9.28 -4.14
C LEU A 207 -8.58 8.79 -2.87
N GLN A 208 -8.49 7.49 -2.61
CA GLN A 208 -8.85 6.88 -1.33
C GLN A 208 -7.58 6.32 -0.68
N ALA A 209 -7.43 6.48 0.62
CA ALA A 209 -6.30 5.94 1.36
C ALA A 209 -6.68 5.54 2.80
N ALA A 210 -6.04 4.50 3.32
CA ALA A 210 -6.15 4.07 4.71
C ALA A 210 -4.88 3.32 5.12
N VAL A 211 -4.50 3.38 6.40
CA VAL A 211 -3.45 2.51 6.94
C VAL A 211 -4.11 1.33 7.63
N ASN A 212 -3.80 0.11 7.21
CA ASN A 212 -4.49 -1.07 7.72
C ASN A 212 -3.60 -2.32 7.64
N ILE A 213 -3.97 -3.37 8.36
CA ILE A 213 -3.33 -4.69 8.31
C ILE A 213 -3.69 -5.41 7.00
N ARG A 214 -4.89 -5.14 6.46
CA ARG A 214 -5.43 -5.75 5.24
C ARG A 214 -6.09 -4.69 4.37
N ASP A 215 -6.25 -5.01 3.09
CA ASP A 215 -6.95 -4.16 2.14
C ASP A 215 -8.34 -3.74 2.68
N PRO A 216 -8.60 -2.43 2.86
CA PRO A 216 -9.88 -1.92 3.32
C PRO A 216 -10.90 -1.68 2.18
N PHE A 217 -10.52 -1.88 0.92
CA PHE A 217 -11.34 -1.53 -0.25
C PHE A 217 -12.14 -2.70 -0.82
N GLY A 218 -11.70 -3.95 -0.61
CA GLY A 218 -12.45 -5.15 -0.95
C GLY A 218 -13.74 -5.30 -0.14
N GLU A 219 -14.74 -5.99 -0.71
CA GLU A 219 -15.93 -6.40 0.04
C GLU A 219 -15.51 -7.31 1.21
N GLN A 220 -15.94 -6.93 2.42
CA GLN A 220 -15.78 -7.74 3.64
C GLN A 220 -16.75 -8.93 3.65
#